data_AF-A0A845M9U3-F1
#
_entry.id   AF-A0A845M9U3-F1
#
_cell.length_a   1.000
_cell.length_b   1.000
_cell.length_c   1.000
_cell.angle_alpha   90.00
_cell.angle_beta   90.00
_cell.angle_gamma   90.00
#
_symmetry.space_group_name_H-M   'P 1'
#
loop_
_entity.id
_entity.type
_entity.pdbx_description
1 polymer ?
#
loop_
_entity_poly.entity_id
_entity_poly.type
_entity_poly.pdbx_seq_one_letter_code
_entity_poly.pdbx_strand_id
1 'polypeptide(L)'
;MSNPDDEKKYWLDDPKNIDKVFYGVLVICALVALPDVLALLNILYHKHIEFEFENIFEFYSLYGLICYVGLVLIAKKLRKVLMRDEDYYD
;
A
#
# COMPACT_ATOMS: atom_id res chain seq x y z
N MET A 1 7.54 35.43 -20.57
CA MET A 1 7.82 35.30 -19.13
C MET A 1 6.57 34.73 -18.49
N SER A 2 6.59 33.46 -18.09
CA SER A 2 5.47 32.83 -17.37
C SER A 2 5.40 33.43 -15.96
N ASN A 3 4.21 33.86 -15.56
CA ASN A 3 3.95 34.48 -14.26
C ASN A 3 4.23 33.46 -13.13
N PRO A 4 4.91 33.83 -12.03
CA PRO A 4 5.27 32.89 -10.95
C PRO A 4 4.08 32.45 -10.08
N ASP A 5 2.87 33.00 -10.31
CA ASP A 5 1.71 32.82 -9.43
C ASP A 5 0.64 31.85 -9.96
N ASP A 6 0.91 31.17 -11.08
CA ASP A 6 0.01 30.11 -11.59
C ASP A 6 0.53 28.73 -11.13
N GLU A 7 0.67 28.57 -9.81
CA GLU A 7 0.91 27.25 -9.22
C GLU A 7 -0.29 26.35 -9.55
N LYS A 8 -0.05 25.35 -10.42
CA LYS A 8 -1.08 24.39 -10.81
C LYS A 8 -1.56 23.66 -9.56
N LYS A 9 -2.76 24.00 -9.10
CA LYS A 9 -3.40 23.32 -7.97
C LYS A 9 -3.77 21.90 -8.38
N TYR A 10 -3.13 20.90 -7.77
CA TYR A 10 -3.40 19.49 -8.03
C TYR A 10 -4.55 18.98 -7.16
N TRP A 11 -5.24 17.96 -7.66
CA TRP A 11 -6.38 17.36 -6.95
C TRP A 11 -6.00 16.75 -5.59
N LEU A 12 -4.77 16.27 -5.45
CA LEU A 12 -4.25 15.69 -4.20
C LEU A 12 -3.72 16.75 -3.21
N ASP A 13 -3.71 18.03 -3.56
CA ASP A 13 -3.30 19.10 -2.64
C ASP A 13 -4.40 19.43 -1.62
N ASP A 14 -5.65 19.03 -1.90
CA ASP A 14 -6.74 19.17 -0.94
C ASP A 14 -6.70 18.00 0.07
N PRO A 15 -6.54 18.27 1.38
CA PRO A 15 -6.48 17.24 2.41
C PRO A 15 -7.72 16.32 2.39
N LYS A 16 -8.88 16.83 1.97
CA LYS A 16 -10.10 16.01 1.84
C LYS A 16 -9.98 14.91 0.81
N ASN A 17 -9.18 15.10 -0.24
CA ASN A 17 -9.00 14.09 -1.27
C ASN A 17 -7.97 13.04 -0.85
N ILE A 18 -6.97 13.44 -0.07
CA ILE A 18 -6.05 12.50 0.60
C ILE A 18 -6.83 11.61 1.57
N ASP A 19 -7.71 12.19 2.38
CA ASP A 19 -8.56 11.43 3.31
C ASP A 19 -9.43 10.42 2.57
N LYS A 20 -10.05 10.79 1.45
CA LYS A 20 -10.85 9.86 0.62
C LYS A 20 -10.01 8.69 0.10
N VAL A 21 -8.78 8.93 -0.35
CA VAL A 21 -7.88 7.87 -0.80
C VAL A 21 -7.53 6.95 0.37
N PHE A 22 -7.22 7.50 1.54
CA PHE A 22 -6.93 6.74 2.75
C PHE A 22 -8.12 5.86 3.18
N TYR A 23 -9.32 6.44 3.28
CA TYR A 23 -10.53 5.69 3.59
C TYR A 23 -10.87 4.65 2.50
N GLY A 24 -10.61 4.96 1.23
CA GLY A 24 -10.79 4.02 0.13
C GLY A 24 -9.89 2.79 0.26
N VAL A 25 -8.61 2.99 0.60
CA VAL A 25 -7.68 1.89 0.88
C VAL A 25 -8.16 1.07 2.08
N LEU A 26 -8.58 1.73 3.17
CA LEU A 26 -9.12 1.03 4.35
C LEU A 26 -10.37 0.19 4.03
N VAL A 27 -11.29 0.73 3.22
CA VAL A 27 -12.49 0.01 2.77
C VAL A 27 -12.10 -1.21 1.94
N ILE A 28 -11.16 -1.08 1.01
CA ILE A 28 -10.68 -2.22 0.20
C ILE A 28 -10.03 -3.28 1.09
N CYS A 29 -9.17 -2.88 2.04
CA CYS A 29 -8.57 -3.81 2.99
C CYS A 29 -9.65 -4.56 3.81
N ALA A 30 -10.67 -3.84 4.31
CA ALA A 30 -11.77 -4.46 5.03
C ALA A 30 -12.55 -5.44 4.13
N LEU A 31 -12.88 -5.04 2.89
CA LEU A 31 -13.58 -5.90 1.93
C LEU A 31 -12.80 -7.18 1.60
N VAL A 32 -11.48 -7.09 1.47
CA VAL A 32 -10.61 -8.24 1.22
C VAL A 32 -10.45 -9.13 2.45
N ALA A 33 -10.55 -8.57 3.66
CA ALA A 33 -10.53 -9.34 4.91
C ALA A 33 -11.88 -10.02 5.24
N LEU A 34 -13.00 -9.50 4.71
CA LEU A 34 -14.33 -10.05 4.97
C LEU A 34 -14.47 -11.56 4.70
N PRO A 35 -13.96 -12.14 3.59
CA PRO A 35 -14.04 -13.58 3.34
C PRO A 35 -13.31 -14.42 4.42
N ASP A 36 -12.14 -13.97 4.89
CA ASP A 36 -11.39 -14.64 5.96
C ASP A 36 -12.15 -14.57 7.29
N VAL A 37 -12.77 -13.43 7.59
CA VAL A 37 -13.63 -13.24 8.78
C VAL A 37 -14.89 -14.11 8.70
N LEU A 38 -15.51 -14.21 7.52
CA LEU A 38 -16.70 -15.03 7.28
C LEU A 38 -16.37 -16.53 7.38
N ALA A 39 -15.18 -16.93 6.93
CA ALA A 39 -14.64 -18.28 7.07
C ALA A 39 -14.43 -18.66 8.54
N LEU A 40 -13.89 -17.74 9.37
CA LEU A 40 -13.74 -17.96 10.82
C LEU A 40 -15.10 -18.13 11.53
N LEU A 41 -16.16 -17.50 11.03
CA LEU A 41 -17.53 -17.68 11.53
C LEU A 41 -18.18 -19.00 11.06
N ASN A 42 -17.41 -19.89 10.40
CA ASN A 42 -17.81 -21.21 9.92
C ASN A 42 -18.93 -21.18 8.84
N ILE A 43 -19.10 -20.04 8.16
CA ILE A 43 -20.11 -19.80 7.14
C ILE A 43 -19.44 -19.79 5.76
N LEU A 44 -19.10 -20.96 5.21
CA LEU A 44 -18.81 -21.16 3.77
C LEU A 44 -17.42 -20.78 3.22
N TYR A 45 -16.30 -21.10 3.88
CA TYR A 45 -15.02 -21.13 3.14
C TYR A 45 -14.05 -22.18 3.67
N HIS A 46 -13.72 -23.17 2.84
CA HIS A 46 -12.54 -24.02 3.05
C HIS A 46 -11.36 -23.32 2.36
N LYS A 47 -10.39 -22.82 3.14
CA LYS A 47 -9.11 -22.40 2.57
C LYS A 47 -8.45 -23.62 1.91
N HIS A 48 -8.09 -23.52 0.64
CA HIS A 48 -7.16 -24.44 0.01
C HIS A 48 -5.75 -24.04 0.44
N ILE A 49 -5.30 -24.65 1.54
CA ILE A 49 -4.01 -24.39 2.17
C ILE A 49 -3.00 -25.37 1.55
N GLU A 50 -1.94 -24.87 0.92
CA GLU A 50 -0.83 -25.69 0.41
C GLU A 50 0.28 -25.84 1.48
N PHE A 51 0.40 -24.87 2.39
CA PHE A 51 1.41 -24.85 3.45
C PHE A 51 0.83 -24.53 4.83
N GLU A 52 1.30 -25.19 5.89
CA GLU A 52 0.75 -25.06 7.25
C GLU A 52 0.69 -23.62 7.79
N PHE A 53 1.58 -22.73 7.33
CA PHE A 53 1.60 -21.32 7.74
C PHE A 53 0.46 -20.47 7.14
N GLU A 54 -0.19 -20.92 6.08
CA GLU A 54 -1.32 -20.20 5.45
C GLU A 54 -2.61 -20.31 6.28
N ASN A 55 -2.60 -21.17 7.31
CA ASN A 55 -3.68 -21.35 8.28
C ASN A 55 -3.71 -20.22 9.34
N ILE A 56 -2.73 -19.31 9.33
CA ILE A 56 -2.77 -18.11 10.17
C ILE A 56 -3.97 -17.24 9.75
N PHE A 57 -4.73 -16.78 10.74
CA PHE A 57 -5.85 -15.86 10.55
C PHE A 57 -5.37 -14.58 9.84
N GLU A 58 -6.06 -14.16 8.78
CA GLU A 58 -5.72 -12.99 7.95
C GLU A 58 -4.32 -13.01 7.29
N PHE A 59 -3.70 -14.19 7.14
CA PHE A 59 -2.34 -14.32 6.57
C PHE A 59 -2.14 -13.55 5.26
N TYR A 60 -3.03 -13.73 4.28
CA TYR A 60 -2.87 -13.16 2.95
C TYR A 60 -3.00 -11.63 2.93
N SER A 61 -3.94 -11.09 3.72
CA SER A 61 -4.14 -9.64 3.86
C SER A 61 -2.94 -8.97 4.52
N LEU A 62 -2.44 -9.55 5.62
CA LEU A 62 -1.25 -9.06 6.32
C LEU A 62 0.00 -9.21 5.47
N TYR A 63 0.16 -10.35 4.79
CA TYR A 63 1.28 -10.62 3.90
C TYR A 63 1.34 -9.59 2.76
N GLY A 64 0.21 -9.34 2.08
CA GLY A 64 0.13 -8.33 1.02
C GLY A 64 0.50 -6.93 1.51
N LEU A 65 -0.02 -6.53 2.68
CA LEU A 65 0.30 -5.25 3.30
C LEU A 65 1.80 -5.13 3.63
N ILE A 66 2.36 -6.12 4.30
CA ILE A 66 3.78 -6.15 4.71
C ILE A 66 4.69 -6.16 3.49
N CYS A 67 4.39 -6.96 2.46
CA CYS A 67 5.14 -6.99 1.22
C CYS A 67 5.12 -5.63 0.52
N TYR A 68 3.97 -4.96 0.45
CA TYR A 68 3.86 -3.66 -0.20
C TYR A 68 4.63 -2.56 0.56
N VAL A 69 4.44 -2.48 1.88
CA VAL A 69 5.19 -1.52 2.72
C VAL A 69 6.69 -1.81 2.64
N GLY A 70 7.09 -3.08 2.72
CA GLY A 70 8.47 -3.52 2.57
C GLY A 70 9.07 -3.09 1.24
N LEU A 71 8.36 -3.27 0.12
CA LEU A 71 8.78 -2.85 -1.21
C LEU A 71 9.05 -1.34 -1.27
N VAL A 72 8.14 -0.52 -0.73
CA VAL A 72 8.30 0.95 -0.69
C VAL A 72 9.50 1.36 0.17
N LEU A 73 9.69 0.74 1.33
CA LEU A 73 10.83 1.02 2.21
C LEU A 73 12.16 0.62 1.58
N ILE A 74 12.21 -0.54 0.91
CA ILE A 74 13.38 -1.01 0.16
C ILE A 74 13.69 -0.02 -0.96
N ALA A 75 12.70 0.37 -1.77
CA ALA A 75 12.88 1.36 -2.84
C ALA A 75 13.42 2.70 -2.30
N LYS A 76 12.89 3.18 -1.17
CA LYS A 76 13.38 4.39 -0.52
C LYS A 76 14.83 4.27 -0.05
N LYS A 77 15.23 3.10 0.44
CA LYS A 77 16.62 2.87 0.88
C LYS A 77 17.56 2.67 -0.30
N LEU A 78 17.10 1.97 -1.34
CA LEU A 78 17.80 1.79 -2.60
C LEU A 78 18.09 3.15 -3.26
N ARG A 79 17.18 4.12 -3.17
CA ARG A 79 17.44 5.50 -3.60
C ARG A 79 18.69 6.09 -2.98
N LYS A 80 18.96 5.87 -1.68
CA LYS A 80 20.21 6.37 -1.05
C LYS A 80 21.47 5.69 -1.59
N VAL A 81 21.37 4.43 -1.99
CA VAL A 81 22.49 3.66 -2.53
C VAL A 81 22.77 4.04 -3.99
N LEU A 82 21.71 4.29 -4.78
CA LEU A 82 21.81 4.68 -6.18
C LEU A 82 22.00 6.18 -6.41
N MET A 83 21.72 7.02 -5.41
CA MET A 83 21.90 8.46 -5.55
C MET A 83 23.39 8.73 -5.73
N ARG A 84 23.72 9.25 -6.91
CA ARG A 84 25.07 9.56 -7.38
C ARG A 84 25.41 10.99 -7.01
N ASP A 85 26.69 11.25 -6.74
CA ASP A 85 27.19 12.60 -6.46
C ASP A 85 26.86 13.56 -7.61
N GLU A 86 26.52 14.79 -7.24
CA GLU A 86 26.08 15.83 -8.18
C GLU A 86 27.21 16.21 -9.16
N ASP A 87 28.46 16.03 -8.74
CA ASP A 87 29.68 16.40 -9.49
C ASP A 87 30.13 15.32 -10.51
N TYR A 88 29.32 14.30 -10.82
CA TYR A 88 29.76 13.17 -11.67
C TYR A 88 30.01 13.54 -13.15
N TYR A 89 29.51 14.67 -13.62
CA TYR A 89 29.68 15.15 -15.01
C TYR A 89 30.38 16.50 -15.12
N ASP A 90 30.82 17.07 -13.99
CA ASP A 90 31.79 18.17 -13.97
C ASP A 90 33.22 17.59 -14.01
#